data_AF-X0ZS49-F1
#
_entry.id   AF-X0ZS49-F1
#
_cell.length_a   1.000
_cell.length_b   1.000
_cell.length_c   1.000
_cell.angle_alpha   90.00
_cell.angle_beta   90.00
_cell.angle_gamma   90.00
#
_symmetry.space_group_name_H-M   'P 1'
#
loop_
_entity.id
_entity.type
_entity.pdbx_description
1 polymer ?
#
loop_
_entity_poly.entity_id
_entity_poly.type
_entity_poly.pdbx_seq_one_letter_code
_entity_poly.pdbx_strand_id
1 'polypeptide(L)'
;MSAVEKAAVLARVETVAGRKRQALVELGVPRSTYYRWRQGQHGQGLEIHSQEKRRPWNQLTPEEDAKILGAAREAPELSSRQLAVWITDNGGFAVSESTVYRILRREGLVKRRLMQLVAGKEYHTKTTGPHQMWATDASYFRVAG
;
A
#
# COMPACT_ATOMS: atom_id res chain seq x y z
N MET A 1 -13.76 -0.39 20.36
CA MET A 1 -14.89 -0.23 21.29
C MET A 1 -16.19 -0.39 20.54
N SER A 2 -17.04 -1.30 21.02
CA SER A 2 -18.41 -1.47 20.52
C SER A 2 -19.26 -0.23 20.80
N ALA A 3 -20.40 -0.08 20.12
CA ALA A 3 -21.32 1.03 20.38
C ALA A 3 -21.83 1.04 21.82
N VAL A 4 -22.02 -0.16 22.40
CA VAL A 4 -22.45 -0.36 23.80
C VAL A 4 -21.38 0.13 24.78
N GLU A 5 -20.10 -0.19 24.54
CA GLU A 5 -18.98 0.28 25.36
C GLU A 5 -18.85 1.80 25.31
N LYS A 6 -19.00 2.41 24.13
CA LYS A 6 -18.98 3.88 23.98
C LYS A 6 -20.13 4.53 24.74
N ALA A 7 -21.33 3.96 24.70
CA ALA A 7 -22.50 4.46 25.42
C ALA A 7 -22.29 4.41 26.94
N ALA A 8 -21.74 3.29 27.45
CA ALA A 8 -21.43 3.13 28.86
C ALA A 8 -20.38 4.15 29.34
N VAL A 9 -19.35 4.41 28.53
CA VAL A 9 -18.34 5.45 28.82
C VAL A 9 -18.97 6.84 28.85
N LEU A 10 -19.84 7.18 27.89
CA LEU A 10 -20.52 8.47 27.86
C LEU A 10 -21.41 8.66 29.09
N ALA A 11 -22.26 7.68 29.41
CA ALA A 11 -23.13 7.74 30.58
C ALA A 11 -22.33 7.92 31.88
N ARG A 12 -21.25 7.15 32.04
CA ARG A 12 -20.38 7.23 33.23
C ARG A 12 -19.71 8.60 33.35
N VAL A 13 -19.22 9.18 32.26
CA VAL A 13 -18.60 10.52 32.28
C VAL A 13 -19.64 11.65 32.48
N GLU A 14 -20.88 11.46 32.03
CA GLU A 14 -21.95 12.45 32.23
C GLU A 14 -22.48 12.50 33.67
N THR A 15 -22.47 11.38 34.40
CA THR A 15 -22.84 11.36 35.84
C THR A 15 -21.86 12.11 36.74
N VAL A 16 -20.62 12.34 36.30
CA VAL A 16 -19.59 13.04 37.09
C VAL A 16 -19.71 14.56 36.86
N ALA A 17 -20.37 15.26 37.79
CA ALA A 17 -20.44 16.72 37.78
C ALA A 17 -19.06 17.34 38.09
N GLY A 18 -18.59 18.25 37.21
CA GLY A 18 -17.39 19.07 37.45
C GLY A 18 -16.01 18.40 37.26
N ARG A 19 -15.91 17.06 37.12
CA ARG A 19 -14.61 16.34 36.99
C ARG A 19 -14.46 15.48 35.74
N LYS A 20 -15.15 15.84 34.65
CA LYS A 20 -15.11 15.08 33.37
C LYS A 20 -13.69 14.84 32.85
N ARG A 21 -12.77 15.78 33.06
CA ARG A 21 -11.36 15.64 32.62
C ARG A 21 -10.64 14.51 33.36
N GLN A 22 -10.82 14.38 34.68
CA GLN A 22 -10.21 13.30 35.47
C GLN A 22 -10.82 11.95 35.11
N ALA A 23 -12.15 11.87 35.02
CA ALA A 23 -12.85 10.65 34.62
C ALA A 23 -12.40 10.14 33.23
N LEU A 24 -12.15 11.04 32.28
CA LEU A 24 -11.64 10.67 30.95
C LEU A 24 -10.20 10.15 30.97
N VAL A 25 -9.35 10.69 31.84
CA VAL A 25 -7.97 10.22 32.02
C VAL A 25 -7.96 8.82 32.64
N GLU A 26 -8.78 8.58 33.67
CA GLU A 26 -8.93 7.26 34.31
C GLU A 26 -9.45 6.20 33.33
N LEU A 27 -10.36 6.59 32.43
CA LEU A 27 -10.91 5.71 31.40
C LEU A 27 -10.00 5.58 30.16
N GLY A 28 -8.87 6.30 30.11
CA GLY A 28 -7.94 6.28 28.98
C GLY A 28 -8.50 6.84 27.67
N VAL A 29 -9.56 7.66 27.74
CA VAL A 29 -10.23 8.22 26.55
C VAL A 29 -9.79 9.66 26.31
N PRO A 30 -9.17 9.98 25.17
CA PRO A 30 -8.83 11.36 24.83
C PRO A 30 -10.07 12.27 24.78
N ARG A 31 -9.94 13.51 25.27
CA ARG A 31 -11.03 14.50 25.30
C ARG A 31 -11.71 14.69 23.93
N SER A 32 -10.92 14.75 22.85
CA SER A 32 -11.43 14.88 21.48
C SER A 32 -12.33 13.70 21.07
N THR A 33 -11.98 12.49 21.50
CA THR A 33 -12.75 11.27 21.22
C THR A 33 -14.08 11.27 21.98
N TYR A 34 -14.08 11.69 23.25
CA TYR A 34 -15.30 11.83 24.06
C TYR A 34 -16.30 12.81 23.45
N TYR A 35 -15.88 14.03 23.10
CA TYR A 35 -16.80 15.01 22.52
C TYR A 35 -17.28 14.60 21.12
N ARG A 36 -16.45 13.90 20.34
CA ARG A 36 -16.86 13.31 19.05
C ARG A 36 -17.95 12.25 19.24
N TRP A 37 -17.84 11.38 20.23
CA TRP A 37 -18.89 10.39 20.55
C TRP A 37 -20.17 11.07 21.07
N ARG A 38 -20.03 12.10 21.91
CA ARG A 38 -21.16 12.87 22.43
C ARG A 38 -21.93 13.62 21.34
N GLN A 39 -21.24 14.19 20.35
CA GLN A 39 -21.89 14.76 19.17
C GLN A 39 -22.59 13.69 18.32
N GLY A 40 -21.98 12.51 18.17
CA GLY A 40 -22.58 11.37 17.47
C GLY A 40 -23.86 10.83 18.14
N GLN A 41 -23.94 10.87 19.48
CA GLN A 41 -25.10 10.42 20.26
C GLN A 41 -26.41 11.15 19.91
N HIS A 42 -26.34 12.46 19.63
CA HIS A 42 -27.49 13.29 19.28
C HIS A 42 -27.75 13.41 17.77
N GLY A 43 -26.89 12.80 16.94
CA GLY A 43 -26.94 12.94 15.47
C GLY A 43 -26.97 11.59 14.74
N GLN A 44 -25.79 11.00 14.51
CA GLN A 44 -25.59 9.86 13.58
C GLN A 44 -25.43 8.49 14.27
N GLY A 45 -25.54 8.42 15.60
CA GLY A 45 -25.36 7.20 16.39
C GLY A 45 -23.92 6.97 16.89
N LEU A 46 -23.76 6.17 17.95
CA LEU A 46 -22.46 5.79 18.53
C LEU A 46 -21.72 4.72 17.71
N GLU A 47 -22.46 4.07 16.81
CA GLU A 47 -21.98 3.40 15.63
C GLU A 47 -21.45 4.41 14.60
N ILE A 48 -20.55 5.29 15.03
CA ILE A 48 -19.50 5.71 14.11
C ILE A 48 -18.61 4.46 13.95
N HIS A 49 -19.14 3.45 13.26
CA HIS A 49 -18.36 2.71 12.30
C HIS A 49 -17.64 3.79 11.50
N SER A 50 -16.32 3.64 11.43
CA SER A 50 -15.48 4.23 10.39
C SER A 50 -16.36 4.78 9.29
N GLN A 51 -16.50 6.11 9.19
CA GLN A 51 -17.13 6.76 8.05
C GLN A 51 -16.84 5.86 6.86
N GLU A 52 -17.87 5.30 6.20
CA GLU A 52 -17.69 4.57 4.96
C GLU A 52 -16.62 5.31 4.20
N LYS A 53 -15.41 4.73 4.12
CA LYS A 53 -14.22 5.50 3.78
C LYS A 53 -14.56 6.06 2.42
N ARG A 54 -14.87 7.36 2.36
CA ARG A 54 -15.41 7.97 1.14
C ARG A 54 -14.43 7.56 0.05
N ARG A 55 -14.93 6.82 -0.94
CA ARG A 55 -14.06 6.31 -2.00
C ARG A 55 -13.28 7.51 -2.51
N PRO A 56 -11.93 7.47 -2.43
CA PRO A 56 -11.14 8.52 -3.02
C PRO A 56 -11.59 8.71 -4.46
N TRP A 57 -11.70 9.95 -4.93
CA TRP A 57 -12.17 10.25 -6.28
C TRP A 57 -11.32 9.57 -7.38
N ASN A 58 -10.08 9.22 -7.05
CA ASN A 58 -9.11 8.53 -7.91
C ASN A 58 -9.06 7.01 -7.67
N GLN A 59 -10.01 6.44 -6.92
CA GLN A 59 -10.10 5.01 -6.74
C GLN A 59 -10.72 4.36 -7.98
N LEU A 60 -9.97 3.46 -8.60
CA LEU A 60 -10.44 2.69 -9.75
C LEU A 60 -11.70 1.88 -9.39
N THR A 61 -12.63 1.88 -10.33
CA THR A 61 -13.80 1.03 -10.32
C THR A 61 -13.41 -0.42 -10.61
N PRO A 62 -14.23 -1.41 -10.18
CA PRO A 62 -13.98 -2.80 -10.51
C PRO A 62 -13.92 -3.08 -12.03
N GLU A 63 -14.66 -2.29 -12.82
CA GLU A 63 -14.66 -2.38 -14.28
C GLU A 63 -13.33 -1.90 -14.89
N GLU A 64 -12.78 -0.80 -14.38
CA GLU A 64 -11.45 -0.32 -14.79
C GLU A 64 -10.36 -1.31 -14.40
N ASP A 65 -10.40 -1.86 -13.18
CA ASP A 65 -9.49 -2.93 -12.72
C ASP A 65 -9.54 -4.14 -13.68
N ALA A 66 -10.74 -4.57 -14.08
CA ALA A 66 -10.93 -5.67 -15.01
C ALA A 66 -10.37 -5.35 -16.41
N LYS A 67 -10.54 -4.12 -16.90
CA LYS A 67 -10.00 -3.69 -18.21
C LYS A 67 -8.46 -3.68 -18.21
N ILE A 68 -7.84 -3.22 -17.12
CA ILE A 68 -6.37 -3.27 -16.95
C ILE A 68 -5.87 -4.72 -17.02
N LEU A 69 -6.55 -5.64 -16.34
CA LEU A 69 -6.18 -7.05 -16.32
C LEU A 69 -6.43 -7.74 -17.66
N GLY A 70 -7.51 -7.38 -18.36
CA GLY A 70 -7.77 -7.85 -19.73
C GLY A 70 -6.64 -7.47 -20.67
N ALA A 71 -6.31 -6.18 -20.73
CA ALA A 71 -5.22 -5.66 -21.58
C ALA A 71 -3.86 -6.30 -21.23
N ALA A 72 -3.58 -6.51 -19.95
CA ALA A 72 -2.34 -7.18 -19.53
C ALA A 72 -2.26 -8.65 -19.97
N ARG A 73 -3.40 -9.34 -20.08
CA ARG A 73 -3.45 -10.73 -20.54
C ARG A 73 -3.35 -10.85 -22.06
N GLU A 74 -3.88 -9.86 -22.78
CA GLU A 74 -3.78 -9.78 -24.24
C GLU A 74 -2.35 -9.46 -24.70
N ALA A 75 -1.63 -8.62 -23.95
CA ALA A 75 -0.29 -8.14 -24.31
C ALA A 75 0.72 -8.32 -23.14
N PRO A 76 1.12 -9.56 -22.80
CA PRO A 76 1.98 -9.85 -21.64
C PRO A 76 3.42 -9.32 -21.77
N GLU A 77 3.86 -8.97 -22.97
CA GLU A 77 5.16 -8.34 -23.24
C GLU A 77 5.22 -6.85 -22.85
N LEU A 78 4.08 -6.20 -22.67
CA LEU A 78 4.06 -4.79 -22.30
C LEU A 78 4.47 -4.59 -20.85
N SER A 79 5.41 -3.66 -20.64
CA SER A 79 5.74 -3.19 -19.30
C SER A 79 4.55 -2.47 -18.66
N SER A 80 4.52 -2.37 -17.33
CA SER A 80 3.49 -1.62 -16.61
C SER A 80 3.36 -0.17 -17.08
N ARG A 81 4.47 0.43 -17.54
CA ARG A 81 4.51 1.75 -18.14
C ARG A 81 3.80 1.80 -19.49
N GLN A 82 4.15 0.88 -20.39
CA GLN A 82 3.54 0.80 -21.71
C GLN A 82 2.05 0.50 -21.62
N LEU A 83 1.66 -0.38 -20.70
CA LEU A 83 0.26 -0.71 -20.47
C LEU A 83 -0.52 0.50 -19.95
N ALA A 84 0.05 1.30 -19.04
CA ALA A 84 -0.58 2.53 -18.57
C ALA A 84 -0.83 3.55 -19.69
N VAL A 85 0.14 3.70 -20.62
CA VAL A 85 -0.01 4.56 -21.80
C VAL A 85 -1.11 4.02 -22.71
N TRP A 86 -1.07 2.71 -23.01
CA TRP A 86 -2.08 2.08 -23.86
C TRP A 86 -3.50 2.21 -23.28
N ILE A 87 -3.66 2.07 -21.97
CA ILE A 87 -4.94 2.30 -21.27
C ILE A 87 -5.36 3.76 -21.37
N THR A 88 -4.43 4.70 -21.27
CA THR A 88 -4.78 6.12 -21.40
C THR A 88 -5.31 6.43 -22.81
N ASP A 89 -4.75 5.80 -23.84
CA ASP A 89 -5.15 6.03 -25.23
C ASP A 89 -6.43 5.25 -25.65
N ASN A 90 -6.63 4.04 -25.12
CA ASN A 90 -7.70 3.10 -25.57
C ASN A 90 -8.74 2.78 -24.47
N GLY A 91 -8.40 3.07 -23.22
CA GLY A 91 -9.13 2.65 -22.03
C GLY A 91 -10.30 3.55 -21.65
N GLY A 92 -10.29 4.81 -22.09
CA GLY A 92 -11.30 5.81 -21.70
C GLY A 92 -11.07 6.40 -20.29
N PHE A 93 -9.95 6.07 -19.66
CA PHE A 93 -9.52 6.61 -18.37
C PHE A 93 -7.99 6.59 -18.29
N ALA A 94 -7.43 7.42 -17.41
CA ALA A 94 -5.99 7.51 -17.21
C ALA A 94 -5.56 6.79 -15.93
N VAL A 95 -4.44 6.07 -15.99
CA VAL A 95 -3.83 5.40 -14.83
C VAL A 95 -2.33 5.63 -14.78
N SER A 96 -1.78 5.71 -13.57
CA SER A 96 -0.34 5.74 -13.38
C SER A 96 0.28 4.36 -13.59
N GLU A 97 1.52 4.34 -14.09
CA GLU A 97 2.38 3.16 -14.15
C GLU A 97 2.42 2.40 -12.80
N SER A 98 2.53 3.14 -11.69
CA SER A 98 2.57 2.57 -10.34
C SER A 98 1.30 1.84 -9.93
N THR A 99 0.14 2.32 -10.38
CA THR A 99 -1.17 1.70 -10.12
C THR A 99 -1.30 0.42 -10.91
N VAL A 100 -0.96 0.45 -12.19
CA VAL A 100 -0.91 -0.74 -13.05
C VAL A 100 0.04 -1.79 -12.45
N TYR A 101 1.26 -1.39 -12.08
CA TYR A 101 2.22 -2.28 -11.44
C TYR A 101 1.66 -2.93 -10.16
N ARG A 102 1.01 -2.15 -9.29
CA ARG A 102 0.38 -2.67 -8.05
C ARG A 102 -0.72 -3.69 -8.35
N ILE A 103 -1.56 -3.44 -9.35
CA ILE A 103 -2.63 -4.36 -9.77
C ILE A 103 -2.02 -5.66 -10.29
N LEU A 104 -1.07 -5.58 -11.23
CA LEU A 104 -0.40 -6.75 -11.79
C LEU A 104 0.34 -7.54 -10.70
N ARG A 105 0.98 -6.86 -9.75
CA ARG A 105 1.68 -7.49 -8.63
C ARG A 105 0.71 -8.21 -7.70
N ARG A 106 -0.45 -7.62 -7.41
CA ARG A 106 -1.52 -8.24 -6.59
C ARG A 106 -2.03 -9.52 -7.23
N GLU A 107 -2.20 -9.52 -8.55
CA GLU A 107 -2.65 -10.68 -9.33
C GLU A 107 -1.53 -11.68 -9.66
N GLY A 108 -0.29 -11.46 -9.17
CA GLY A 108 0.84 -12.36 -9.42
C GLY A 108 1.37 -12.36 -10.86
N LEU A 109 1.01 -11.37 -11.67
CA LEU A 109 1.40 -11.26 -13.08
C LEU A 109 2.78 -10.62 -13.28
N VAL A 110 3.36 -10.04 -12.23
CA VAL A 110 4.72 -9.50 -12.28
C VAL A 110 5.73 -10.63 -12.13
N LYS A 111 6.34 -11.04 -13.24
CA LYS A 111 7.45 -12.01 -13.22
C LYS A 111 8.65 -11.41 -12.50
N ARG A 112 9.16 -12.14 -11.50
CA ARG A 112 10.47 -11.82 -10.90
C ARG A 112 11.53 -11.97 -11.99
N ARG A 113 12.27 -10.90 -12.26
CA ARG A 113 13.40 -10.96 -13.19
C ARG A 113 14.48 -11.84 -12.57
N LEU A 114 14.53 -13.10 -12.96
CA LEU A 114 15.68 -13.97 -12.70
C LEU A 114 16.80 -13.50 -13.63
N MET A 115 17.55 -12.49 -13.21
CA MET A 115 18.84 -12.22 -13.85
C MET A 115 19.77 -13.36 -13.46
N GLN A 116 19.87 -14.36 -14.33
CA GLN A 116 21.02 -15.25 -14.28
C GLN A 116 22.21 -14.42 -14.77
N LEU A 117 23.04 -13.95 -13.85
CA LEU A 117 24.36 -13.41 -14.15
C LEU A 117 25.23 -14.58 -14.62
N VAL A 118 25.06 -14.97 -15.87
CA VAL A 118 25.91 -15.99 -16.49
C VAL A 118 27.20 -15.29 -16.89
N ALA A 119 28.30 -15.64 -16.24
CA ALA A 119 29.62 -15.23 -16.69
C ALA A 119 29.86 -15.78 -18.10
N GLY A 120 30.34 -14.93 -19.02
CA GLY A 120 30.79 -15.38 -20.33
C GLY A 120 31.89 -16.44 -20.17
N LYS A 121 31.96 -17.38 -21.12
CA LYS A 121 33.01 -18.44 -21.12
C LYS A 121 34.42 -17.85 -21.12
N GLU A 122 34.57 -16.65 -21.69
CA GLU A 122 35.85 -16.00 -21.90
C GLU A 122 35.71 -14.48 -21.77
N TYR A 123 36.80 -13.81 -21.38
CA TYR A 123 36.88 -12.36 -21.41
C TYR A 123 36.75 -11.84 -22.84
N HIS A 124 35.99 -10.76 -23.02
CA HIS A 124 35.87 -10.06 -24.30
C HIS A 124 37.24 -9.59 -24.80
N THR A 125 38.10 -9.10 -23.90
CA THR A 125 39.47 -8.70 -24.20
C THR A 125 40.44 -9.78 -23.74
N LYS A 126 41.11 -10.43 -24.70
CA LYS A 126 42.10 -11.48 -24.43
C LYS A 126 43.45 -10.88 -24.10
N THR A 127 44.08 -11.36 -23.03
CA THR A 127 45.46 -11.04 -22.68
C THR A 127 46.40 -12.09 -23.27
N THR A 128 47.54 -11.63 -23.78
CA THR A 128 48.63 -12.43 -24.36
C THR A 128 49.90 -12.38 -23.51
N GLY A 129 49.98 -11.50 -22.51
CA GLY A 129 51.14 -11.38 -21.63
C GLY A 129 50.83 -10.75 -20.27
N PRO A 130 51.82 -10.76 -19.34
CA PRO A 130 51.70 -10.12 -18.03
C PRO A 130 51.36 -8.61 -18.13
N HIS A 131 50.71 -8.07 -17.10
CA HIS A 131 50.34 -6.65 -16.97
C HIS A 131 49.33 -6.08 -17.98
N GLN A 132 48.66 -6.93 -18.76
CA GLN A 132 47.65 -6.50 -19.73
C GLN A 132 46.21 -6.43 -19.16
N MET A 133 45.97 -6.98 -17.97
CA MET A 133 44.70 -6.90 -17.26
C MET A 133 44.94 -6.88 -15.75
N TRP A 134 44.21 -6.04 -15.05
CA TRP A 134 44.16 -5.96 -13.60
C TRP A 134 42.70 -6.10 -13.19
N ALA A 135 42.39 -7.08 -12.34
CA ALA A 135 41.04 -7.33 -11.86
C ALA A 135 41.04 -7.35 -10.33
N THR A 136 39.99 -6.78 -9.76
CA THR A 136 39.72 -6.81 -8.31
C THR A 136 38.37 -7.49 -8.13
N ASP A 137 38.32 -8.51 -7.29
CA ASP A 137 37.08 -9.18 -6.91
C ASP A 137 36.78 -8.95 -5.42
N ALA A 138 35.50 -8.95 -5.06
CA ALA A 138 35.05 -8.78 -3.69
C ALA A 138 34.08 -9.90 -3.32
N SER A 139 34.43 -10.65 -2.28
CA SER A 139 33.61 -11.75 -1.76
C SER A 139 33.07 -11.43 -0.38
N TYR A 140 31.79 -11.71 -0.14
CA TYR A 140 31.18 -11.58 1.19
C TYR A 140 31.51 -12.82 2.02
N PHE A 141 32.18 -12.62 3.16
CA PHE A 141 32.34 -13.67 4.16
C PHE A 141 31.21 -13.58 5.16
N ARG A 142 30.42 -14.65 5.26
CA ARG A 142 29.40 -14.77 6.30
C ARG A 142 30.06 -15.16 7.60
N VAL A 143 30.11 -14.25 8.56
CA VAL A 143 30.54 -14.54 9.93
C VAL A 143 29.33 -15.04 10.72
N ALA A 144 29.42 -16.25 11.28
CA ALA A 144 28.43 -16.75 12.23
C ALA A 144 28.71 -16.15 13.61
N GLY A 145 27.70 -15.52 14.20
CA GLY A 145 27.71 -15.04 15.58
C GLY A 145 26.72 -15.82 16.43
#